data_AF-A0A7M3X4B3-F1
#
_entry.id   AF-A0A7M3X4B3-F1
#
_cell.length_a   1.000
_cell.length_b   1.000
_cell.length_c   1.000
_cell.angle_alpha   90.00
_cell.angle_beta   90.00
_cell.angle_gamma   90.00
#
_symmetry.space_group_name_H-M   'P 1'
#
loop_
_entity.id
_entity.type
_entity.pdbx_description
1 polymer ?
#
loop_
_entity_poly.entity_id
_entity_poly.type
_entity_poly.pdbx_seq_one_letter_code
_entity_poly.pdbx_strand_id
1 'polypeptide(L)' 'MPTMACIDCGNFVFEADTWQAMLVKMMPHYLEVHHDVIAGETELPREEWMARFMEAYRSAEARQSKAD' A
#
# COMPACT_ATOMS: atom_id res chain seq x y z
N MET A 1 5.79 0.26 -14.52
CA MET A 1 5.71 0.71 -13.10
C MET A 1 4.59 -0.04 -12.37
N PRO A 2 4.81 -0.66 -11.18
CA PRO A 2 3.76 -1.38 -10.46
C PRO A 2 2.60 -0.46 -10.07
N THR A 3 1.37 -0.92 -10.28
CA THR A 3 0.14 -0.19 -9.95
C THR A 3 -0.57 -0.88 -8.79
N MET A 4 -0.86 -0.14 -7.73
CA MET A 4 -1.46 -0.69 -6.50
C MET A 4 -2.59 0.21 -5.99
N ALA A 5 -3.74 -0.40 -5.70
CA ALA A 5 -4.83 0.28 -5.02
C ALA A 5 -4.60 0.28 -3.49
N CYS A 6 -5.16 1.27 -2.79
CA CYS A 6 -5.19 1.27 -1.32
C CYS A 6 -5.75 -0.06 -0.81
N ILE A 7 -4.98 -0.75 0.04
CA ILE A 7 -5.33 -2.10 0.52
C ILE A 7 -6.52 -2.13 1.49
N ASP A 8 -6.89 -0.99 2.08
CA ASP A 8 -8.00 -0.90 3.04
C ASP A 8 -9.30 -0.35 2.42
N CYS A 9 -9.23 0.48 1.37
CA CYS A 9 -10.44 1.05 0.76
C CYS A 9 -10.57 0.88 -0.76
N GLY A 10 -9.50 0.54 -1.48
CA GLY A 10 -9.52 0.41 -2.94
C GLY A 10 -9.82 1.68 -3.73
N ASN A 11 -10.16 2.81 -3.08
CA ASN A 11 -10.64 4.03 -3.75
C ASN A 11 -9.52 4.85 -4.41
N PHE A 12 -8.27 4.63 -3.99
CA PHE A 12 -7.10 5.34 -4.52
C PHE A 12 -6.14 4.36 -5.14
N VAL A 13 -5.61 4.72 -6.31
CA VAL A 13 -4.65 3.92 -7.06
C VAL A 13 -3.36 4.72 -7.21
N PHE A 14 -2.24 4.04 -6.97
CA PHE A 14 -0.91 4.62 -6.98
C PHE A 14 0.00 3.81 -7.88
N GLU A 15 1.00 4.48 -8.46
CA GLU A 15 2.02 3.86 -9.31
C GLU A 15 3.40 4.26 -8.83
N ALA A 16 4.33 3.30 -8.71
CA ALA A 16 5.70 3.59 -8.32
C ALA A 16 6.65 2.43 -8.60
N ASP A 17 7.84 2.73 -9.11
CA ASP A 17 8.88 1.76 -9.49
C ASP A 17 9.51 1.01 -8.32
N THR A 18 9.41 1.55 -7.11
CA THR A 18 9.92 0.91 -5.89
C THR A 18 8.89 0.91 -4.79
N TRP A 19 8.96 -0.06 -3.89
CA TRP A 19 8.05 -0.17 -2.75
C TRP A 19 8.17 1.05 -1.83
N GLN A 20 9.37 1.64 -1.68
CA GLN A 20 9.56 2.85 -0.89
C GLN A 20 8.81 4.04 -1.49
N ALA A 21 8.90 4.22 -2.81
CA ALA A 21 8.18 5.28 -3.50
C ALA A 21 6.67 5.06 -3.45
N MET A 22 6.21 3.80 -3.53
CA MET A 22 4.80 3.45 -3.35
C MET A 22 4.31 3.82 -1.95
N LEU A 23 5.09 3.45 -0.92
CA LEU A 23 4.77 3.75 0.47
C LEU A 23 4.64 5.26 0.68
N VAL A 24 5.63 6.04 0.25
CA VAL A 24 5.61 7.51 0.37
C VAL A 24 4.39 8.12 -0.31
N LYS A 25 3.96 7.60 -1.46
CA LYS A 25 2.75 8.07 -2.16
C LYS A 25 1.45 7.69 -1.43
N MET A 26 1.41 6.52 -0.79
CA MET A 26 0.23 6.07 -0.04
C MET A 26 0.09 6.73 1.32
N MET A 27 1.18 7.05 2.01
CA MET A 27 1.14 7.54 3.39
C MET A 27 0.25 8.77 3.61
N PRO A 28 0.21 9.80 2.74
CA PRO A 28 -0.71 10.93 2.90
C PRO A 28 -2.18 10.49 2.97
N HIS A 29 -2.62 9.59 2.09
CA HIS A 29 -3.97 9.03 2.12
C HIS A 29 -4.24 8.30 3.44
N TYR A 30 -3.27 7.53 3.93
CA TYR A 30 -3.42 6.83 5.20
C TYR A 30 -3.46 7.79 6.39
N LEU A 31 -2.68 8.86 6.40
CA LEU A 31 -2.72 9.83 7.49
C LEU A 31 -4.02 10.65 7.51
N GLU A 32 -4.69 10.80 6.37
CA GLU A 32 -5.94 11.56 6.26
C GLU A 32 -7.19 10.69 6.45
N VAL A 33 -7.21 9.47 5.89
CA VAL A 33 -8.42 8.63 5.76
C VAL A 33 -8.35 7.35 6.59
N HIS A 34 -7.15 6.83 6.85
CA HIS A 34 -6.92 5.58 7.58
C HIS A 34 -5.92 5.79 8.73
N HIS A 35 -6.02 6.95 9.40
CA HIS A 35 -5.07 7.34 10.44
C HIS A 35 -5.05 6.30 11.56
N ASP A 36 -6.21 5.75 11.88
CA ASP A 36 -6.46 4.68 12.84
C ASP A 36 -5.62 3.42 12.57
N VAL A 37 -5.40 3.08 11.29
CA VAL A 37 -4.58 1.95 10.85
C VAL A 37 -3.09 2.21 11.12
N ILE A 38 -2.60 3.43 10.87
CA ILE A 38 -1.17 3.77 11.04
C ILE A 38 -0.81 4.16 12.47
N ALA A 39 -1.75 4.78 13.20
CA ALA A 39 -1.59 5.19 14.59
C ALA A 39 -1.64 4.01 15.57
N GLY A 40 -2.04 2.82 15.10
CA GLY A 40 -2.20 1.64 15.96
C GLY A 40 -3.39 1.73 16.89
N GLU A 41 -4.39 2.55 16.52
CA GLU A 41 -5.66 2.67 17.24
C GLU A 41 -6.66 1.58 16.81
N THR A 42 -6.34 0.85 15.75
CA THR A 42 -7.11 -0.31 15.25
C THR A 42 -6.60 -1.63 15.84
N GLU A 43 -7.45 -2.67 15.81
CA GLU A 43 -7.13 -4.02 16.27
C GLU A 43 -5.95 -4.68 15.52
N LEU A 44 -5.57 -4.16 14.35
CA LEU A 44 -4.45 -4.67 13.55
C LEU A 44 -3.22 -3.79 13.75
N PRO A 45 -2.13 -4.30 14.37
CA PRO A 45 -0.93 -3.50 14.61
C PRO A 45 -0.30 -3.04 13.29
N ARG A 46 0.36 -1.87 13.34
CA ARG A 46 1.11 -1.28 12.22
C ARG A 46 2.07 -2.25 11.53
N GLU A 47 2.61 -3.21 12.27
CA GLU A 47 3.49 -4.27 11.76
C GLU A 47 2.77 -5.22 10.78
N GLU A 48 1.51 -5.57 11.06
CA GLU A 48 0.68 -6.38 10.18
C GLU A 48 0.28 -5.61 8.92
N TRP A 49 0.01 -4.31 9.06
CA TRP A 49 -0.24 -3.45 7.90
C TRP A 49 0.97 -3.42 6.95
N MET A 50 2.19 -3.30 7.48
CA MET A 50 3.40 -3.32 6.65
C MET A 50 3.57 -4.65 5.91
N ALA A 51 3.25 -5.79 6.55
CA ALA A 51 3.28 -7.09 5.89
C ALA A 51 2.27 -7.17 4.73
N ARG A 52 1.02 -6.73 4.97
CA ARG A 52 -0.03 -6.65 3.94
C ARG A 52 0.36 -5.74 2.79
N PHE A 53 0.95 -4.58 3.08
CA PHE A 53 1.47 -3.65 2.09
C PHE A 53 2.54 -4.30 1.21
N MET A 54 3.53 -4.98 1.81
CA MET A 54 4.62 -5.63 1.07
C MET A 54 4.12 -6.77 0.19
N GLU A 55 3.14 -7.55 0.66
CA GLU A 55 2.50 -8.60 -0.14
C GLU A 55 1.75 -8.02 -1.34
N ALA A 56 0.96 -6.96 -1.12
CA ALA A 56 0.23 -6.27 -2.18
C ALA A 56 1.18 -5.69 -3.24
N TYR A 57 2.30 -5.10 -2.80
CA TYR A 57 3.30 -4.54 -3.71
C TYR A 57 3.97 -5.63 -4.55
N ARG A 58 4.41 -6.74 -3.94
CA ARG A 58 4.97 -7.88 -4.67
C ARG A 58 3.99 -8.47 -5.68
N SER A 59 2.70 -8.52 -5.33
CA SER A 59 1.68 -8.95 -6.29
C SER A 59 1.53 -7.96 -7.45
N ALA A 60 1.62 -6.65 -7.19
CA ALA A 60 1.57 -5.63 -8.24
C ALA A 60 2.80 -5.70 -9.16
N GLU A 61 3.99 -5.86 -8.60
CA GLU A 61 5.23 -6.11 -9.35
C GLU A 61 5.11 -7.35 -10.23
N ALA A 62 4.69 -8.49 -9.67
CA ALA A 62 4.56 -9.74 -10.43
C ALA A 62 3.52 -9.65 -11.56
N ARG A 63 2.47 -8.83 -11.42
CA ARG A 63 1.49 -8.59 -12.49
C ARG A 63 2.07 -7.76 -13.62
N GLN A 64 2.87 -6.74 -13.30
CA GLN A 64 3.59 -5.99 -14.31
C GLN A 64 4.56 -6.89 -15.08
N SER A 65 5.41 -7.66 -14.38
CA SER A 65 6.44 -8.47 -15.05
C SER A 65 5.88 -9.56 -15.97
N LYS A 66 4.57 -9.83 -15.92
CA LYS A 66 3.84 -10.73 -16.84
C LYS A 66 3.12 -10.00 -17.97
N ALA A 67 2.97 -8.69 -17.88
CA ALA A 67 2.32 -7.83 -18.86
C ALA A 67 3.31 -7.18 -19.84
N ASP A 68 4.60 -7.15 -19.48
CA ASP A 68 5.76 -6.88 -20.36
C ASP A 68 6.23 -8.16 -21.06
#